data_AF-V8NJC3-F1
#
_entry.id   AF-V8NJC3-F1
#
_cell.length_a   1.000
_cell.length_b   1.000
_cell.length_c   1.000
_cell.angle_alpha   90.00
_cell.angle_beta   90.00
_cell.angle_gamma   90.00
#
_symmetry.space_group_name_H-M   'P 1'
#
loop_
_entity.id
_entity.type
_entity.pdbx_description
1 polymer ?
#
loop_
_entity_poly.entity_id
_entity_poly.type
_entity_poly.pdbx_seq_one_letter_code
_entity_poly.pdbx_strand_id
1 'polypeptide(L)'
;MDESEFKDLMDNLQDIEGAIVTELAEATLYFLQALDELTELQIMLLIESMEKEIVSQQLNLVGGILDKYFWNEKQNFTVEIQQLPEEEWDITGALIEEISGISIQRSGCTITGSILPDSSSNLSALYVALFAIDLLSKKSF
;
A
#
# COMPACT_ATOMS: atom_id res chain seq x y z
N MET A 1 10.15 -8.78 -14.75
CA MET A 1 9.17 -8.47 -15.79
C MET A 1 9.61 -9.14 -17.07
N ASP A 2 8.83 -10.08 -17.56
CA ASP A 2 9.02 -10.69 -18.88
C ASP A 2 8.69 -9.66 -19.98
N GLU A 3 9.27 -9.79 -21.17
CA GLU A 3 9.01 -8.91 -22.31
C GLU A 3 7.51 -8.87 -22.67
N SER A 4 6.80 -9.98 -22.42
CA SER A 4 5.34 -10.07 -22.58
C SER A 4 4.57 -9.17 -21.59
N GLU A 5 4.95 -9.15 -20.31
CA GLU A 5 4.25 -8.38 -19.27
C GLU A 5 4.44 -6.87 -19.48
N PHE A 6 5.65 -6.46 -19.87
CA PHE A 6 5.92 -5.06 -20.20
C PHE A 6 5.10 -4.60 -21.40
N LYS A 7 4.99 -5.45 -22.41
CA LYS A 7 4.18 -5.17 -23.59
C LYS A 7 2.70 -5.06 -23.21
N ASP A 8 2.18 -5.98 -22.41
CA ASP A 8 0.79 -5.94 -21.95
C ASP A 8 0.51 -4.65 -21.17
N LEU A 9 1.42 -4.23 -20.28
CA LEU A 9 1.32 -2.93 -19.62
C LEU A 9 1.29 -1.79 -20.63
N MET A 10 2.19 -1.79 -21.62
CA MET A 10 2.28 -0.72 -22.62
C MET A 10 1.02 -0.63 -23.49
N ASP A 11 0.46 -1.79 -23.88
CA ASP A 11 -0.76 -1.89 -24.67
C ASP A 11 -1.97 -1.32 -23.88
N ASN A 12 -2.00 -1.46 -22.54
CA ASN A 12 -3.04 -0.89 -21.67
C ASN A 12 -2.93 0.63 -21.46
N LEU A 13 -1.76 1.22 -21.76
CA LEU A 13 -1.52 2.66 -21.63
C LEU A 13 -1.72 3.41 -22.96
N GLN A 14 -2.02 2.70 -24.04
CA GLN A 14 -2.23 3.25 -25.37
C GLN A 14 -3.72 3.37 -25.71
N ASP A 15 -4.03 4.34 -26.57
CA ASP A 15 -5.33 4.41 -27.23
C ASP A 15 -5.42 3.47 -28.44
N ILE A 16 -6.55 3.48 -29.13
CA ILE A 16 -6.79 2.62 -30.30
C ILE A 16 -5.87 2.92 -31.49
N GLU A 17 -5.21 4.08 -31.52
CA GLU A 17 -4.26 4.49 -32.56
C GLU A 17 -2.81 4.18 -32.16
N GLY A 18 -2.60 3.67 -30.94
CA GLY A 18 -1.28 3.35 -30.38
C GLY A 18 -0.58 4.56 -29.73
N ALA A 19 -1.28 5.68 -29.55
CA ALA A 19 -0.72 6.84 -28.85
C ALA A 19 -0.84 6.65 -27.32
N ILE A 20 0.19 7.09 -26.58
CA ILE A 20 0.17 7.02 -25.11
C ILE A 20 -0.93 7.94 -24.56
N VAL A 21 -1.80 7.39 -23.72
CA VAL A 21 -2.76 8.17 -22.92
C VAL A 21 -2.00 8.74 -21.72
N THR A 22 -1.66 10.03 -21.79
CA THR A 22 -0.82 10.72 -20.80
C THR A 22 -1.35 10.55 -19.38
N GLU A 23 -2.66 10.64 -19.17
CA GLU A 23 -3.27 10.54 -17.84
C GLU A 23 -3.07 9.15 -17.22
N LEU A 24 -3.16 8.08 -18.02
CA LEU A 24 -2.89 6.71 -17.56
C LEU A 24 -1.40 6.50 -17.30
N ALA A 25 -0.54 7.04 -18.16
CA ALA A 25 0.91 6.95 -18.01
C ALA A 25 1.40 7.70 -16.75
N GLU A 26 0.87 8.89 -16.48
CA GLU A 26 1.19 9.67 -15.28
C GLU A 26 0.71 8.96 -14.01
N ALA A 27 -0.53 8.44 -13.99
CA ALA A 27 -1.04 7.67 -12.86
C ALA A 27 -0.20 6.39 -12.60
N THR A 28 0.18 5.70 -13.67
CA THR A 28 1.04 4.51 -13.59
C THR A 28 2.43 4.86 -13.09
N LEU A 29 3.02 5.96 -13.56
CA LEU A 29 4.33 6.43 -13.09
C LEU A 29 4.30 6.76 -11.60
N TYR A 30 3.22 7.40 -11.12
CA TYR A 30 3.06 7.71 -9.70
C TYR A 30 2.97 6.43 -8.84
N PHE A 31 2.26 5.41 -9.32
CA PHE A 31 2.22 4.12 -8.66
C PHE A 31 3.60 3.43 -8.65
N LEU A 32 4.31 3.42 -9.78
CA LEU A 32 5.66 2.84 -9.87
C LEU A 32 6.66 3.54 -8.95
N GLN A 33 6.58 4.87 -8.81
CA GLN A 33 7.39 5.62 -7.86
C GLN A 33 7.08 5.24 -6.41
N ALA A 34 5.81 5.02 -6.07
CA ALA A 34 5.45 4.54 -4.74
C ALA A 34 6.00 3.13 -4.46
N LEU A 35 6.02 2.24 -5.47
CA LEU A 35 6.62 0.91 -5.33
C LEU A 35 8.15 0.96 -5.17
N ASP A 36 8.84 1.91 -5.82
CA ASP A 36 10.31 2.09 -5.71
C ASP A 36 10.76 2.48 -4.29
N GLU A 37 9.87 3.10 -3.51
CA GLU A 37 10.10 3.45 -2.10
C GLU A 37 9.86 2.27 -1.14
N LEU A 38 9.37 1.14 -1.62
CA LEU A 38 9.11 -0.06 -0.83
C LEU A 38 10.27 -1.05 -0.94
N THR A 39 10.49 -1.83 0.12
CA THR A 39 11.49 -2.90 0.08
C THR A 39 10.99 -4.09 -0.74
N GLU A 40 11.91 -4.93 -1.23
CA GLU A 40 11.55 -6.16 -1.93
C GLU A 40 10.63 -7.07 -1.09
N LEU A 41 10.84 -7.11 0.23
CA LEU A 41 9.97 -7.84 1.16
C LEU A 41 8.57 -7.24 1.20
N GLN A 42 8.42 -5.92 1.24
CA GLN A 42 7.10 -5.28 1.17
C GLN A 42 6.39 -5.56 -0.15
N ILE A 43 7.11 -5.58 -1.28
CA ILE A 43 6.54 -5.94 -2.58
C ILE A 43 6.03 -7.40 -2.57
N MET A 44 6.79 -8.34 -2.01
CA MET A 44 6.35 -9.73 -1.86
C MET A 44 5.10 -9.85 -0.96
N LEU A 45 5.08 -9.13 0.17
CA LEU A 45 3.93 -9.10 1.08
C LEU A 45 2.69 -8.45 0.43
N LEU A 46 2.86 -7.47 -0.45
CA LEU A 46 1.76 -6.89 -1.22
C LEU A 46 1.14 -7.92 -2.18
N ILE A 47 1.97 -8.73 -2.86
CA ILE A 47 1.49 -9.82 -3.72
C ILE A 47 0.67 -10.82 -2.89
N GLU A 48 1.19 -11.26 -1.74
CA GLU A 48 0.46 -12.17 -0.85
C GLU A 48 -0.84 -11.53 -0.33
N SER A 49 -0.82 -10.23 -0.05
CA SER A 49 -2.00 -9.48 0.39
C SER A 49 -3.09 -9.41 -0.69
N MET A 50 -2.70 -9.35 -1.97
CA MET A 50 -3.63 -9.45 -3.10
C MET A 50 -4.24 -10.85 -3.21
N GLU A 51 -3.43 -11.90 -3.10
CA GLU A 51 -3.89 -13.30 -3.14
C GLU A 51 -4.87 -13.63 -1.98
N LYS A 52 -4.65 -13.01 -0.82
CA LYS A 52 -5.51 -13.15 0.37
C LYS A 52 -6.71 -12.21 0.39
N GLU A 53 -6.84 -11.29 -0.57
CA GLU A 53 -7.91 -10.29 -0.64
C GLU A 53 -7.99 -9.37 0.61
N ILE A 54 -6.83 -9.00 1.20
CA ILE A 54 -6.75 -8.18 2.42
C ILE A 54 -6.29 -6.73 2.19
N VAL A 55 -6.02 -6.35 0.94
CA VAL A 55 -5.50 -5.01 0.57
C VAL A 55 -6.40 -3.89 1.07
N SER A 56 -7.72 -4.01 0.97
CA SER A 56 -8.65 -2.96 1.43
C SER A 56 -8.56 -2.73 2.95
N GLN A 57 -8.37 -3.80 3.73
CA GLN A 57 -8.23 -3.75 5.18
C GLN A 57 -6.90 -3.08 5.56
N GLN A 58 -5.82 -3.43 4.86
CA GLN A 58 -4.51 -2.81 5.02
C GLN A 58 -4.52 -1.33 4.64
N LEU A 59 -5.17 -0.97 3.53
CA LEU A 59 -5.34 0.42 3.08
C LEU A 59 -6.03 1.26 4.16
N ASN A 60 -7.11 0.75 4.75
CA ASN A 60 -7.84 1.45 5.81
C ASN A 60 -6.99 1.64 7.07
N LEU A 61 -6.20 0.62 7.45
CA LEU A 61 -5.27 0.72 8.58
C LEU A 61 -4.20 1.77 8.33
N VAL A 62 -3.47 1.67 7.22
CA VAL A 62 -2.38 2.61 6.89
C VAL A 62 -2.92 4.03 6.77
N GLY A 63 -4.07 4.22 6.12
CA GLY A 63 -4.77 5.51 6.06
C GLY A 63 -5.11 6.06 7.45
N GLY A 64 -5.66 5.21 8.33
CA GLY A 64 -5.96 5.59 9.71
C GLY A 64 -4.71 5.99 10.52
N ILE A 65 -3.57 5.34 10.29
CA ILE A 65 -2.29 5.68 10.91
C ILE A 65 -1.80 7.05 10.40
N LEU A 66 -1.79 7.26 9.09
CA LEU A 66 -1.40 8.54 8.47
C LEU A 66 -2.30 9.68 8.94
N ASP A 67 -3.61 9.44 9.07
CA ASP A 67 -4.54 10.41 9.63
C ASP A 67 -4.16 10.78 11.07
N LYS A 68 -3.80 9.82 11.92
CA LYS A 68 -3.35 10.14 13.28
C LYS A 68 -2.06 10.95 13.28
N TYR A 69 -1.12 10.61 12.40
CA TYR A 69 0.17 11.29 12.28
C TYR A 69 0.03 12.73 11.77
N PHE A 70 -0.63 12.95 10.63
CA PHE A 70 -0.76 14.26 9.99
C PHE A 70 -1.70 15.21 10.73
N TRP A 71 -2.85 14.73 11.22
CA TRP A 71 -3.85 15.63 11.83
C TRP A 71 -3.58 15.96 13.29
N ASN A 72 -2.87 15.09 14.02
CA ASN A 72 -2.60 15.29 15.45
C ASN A 72 -1.13 15.57 15.76
N GLU A 73 -0.23 15.49 14.76
CA GLU A 73 1.22 15.59 14.92
C GLU A 73 1.77 14.65 16.00
N LYS A 74 1.12 13.50 16.18
CA LYS A 74 1.49 12.54 17.22
C LYS A 74 2.38 11.46 16.63
N GLN A 75 3.54 11.30 17.24
CA GLN A 75 4.42 10.15 17.01
C GLN A 75 3.75 8.85 17.45
N ASN A 76 2.89 8.89 18.48
CA ASN A 76 2.16 7.72 18.94
C ASN A 76 0.72 7.71 18.41
N PHE A 77 0.24 6.56 17.97
CA PHE A 77 -1.11 6.43 17.42
C PHE A 77 -1.91 5.29 18.05
N THR A 78 -3.22 5.38 17.89
CA THR A 78 -4.18 4.33 18.21
C THR A 78 -5.24 4.34 17.12
N VAL A 79 -5.41 3.21 16.45
CA VAL A 79 -6.32 3.03 15.32
C VAL A 79 -7.17 1.79 15.58
N GLU A 80 -8.47 1.89 15.30
CA GLU A 80 -9.37 0.74 15.31
C GLU A 80 -9.37 0.09 13.93
N ILE A 81 -9.29 -1.24 13.90
CA ILE A 81 -9.34 -2.03 12.67
C ILE A 81 -10.47 -3.04 12.71
N GLN A 82 -10.90 -3.46 11.52
CA GLN A 82 -11.69 -4.67 11.40
C GLN A 82 -10.85 -5.86 11.87
N GLN A 83 -11.52 -6.85 12.46
CA GLN A 83 -10.82 -8.01 13.00
C GLN A 83 -10.23 -8.85 11.87
N LEU A 84 -8.90 -8.83 11.75
CA LEU A 84 -8.16 -9.74 10.87
C LEU A 84 -7.89 -11.08 11.60
N PRO A 85 -8.00 -12.24 10.93
CA PRO A 85 -7.37 -13.48 11.37
C PRO A 85 -5.88 -13.29 11.70
N GLU A 86 -5.31 -14.22 12.47
CA GLU A 86 -3.90 -14.15 12.91
C GLU A 86 -2.94 -14.19 11.71
N GLU A 87 -3.17 -15.08 10.75
CA GLU A 87 -2.37 -15.19 9.52
C GLU A 87 -2.37 -13.89 8.68
N GLU A 88 -3.53 -13.27 8.47
CA GLU A 88 -3.65 -12.00 7.73
C GLU A 88 -3.00 -10.83 8.48
N TRP A 89 -2.97 -10.92 9.82
CA TRP A 89 -2.28 -9.96 10.65
C TRP A 89 -0.77 -10.11 10.59
N ASP A 90 -0.24 -11.33 10.52
CA ASP A 90 1.21 -11.54 10.39
C ASP A 90 1.74 -10.88 9.11
N ILE A 91 1.01 -11.01 7.99
CA ILE A 91 1.32 -10.34 6.73
C ILE A 91 1.23 -8.81 6.88
N THR A 92 0.11 -8.32 7.42
CA THR A 92 -0.15 -6.88 7.57
C THR A 92 0.84 -6.20 8.52
N GLY A 93 1.19 -6.89 9.60
CA GLY A 93 2.14 -6.40 10.58
C GLY A 93 3.55 -6.32 10.00
N ALA A 94 4.00 -7.39 9.33
CA ALA A 94 5.28 -7.39 8.63
C ALA A 94 5.36 -6.29 7.57
N LEU A 95 4.28 -6.06 6.80
CA LEU A 95 4.22 -5.04 5.75
C LEU A 95 4.47 -3.62 6.30
N ILE A 96 3.94 -3.33 7.50
CA ILE A 96 4.07 -2.03 8.17
C ILE A 96 5.39 -1.91 8.93
N GLU A 97 5.81 -2.96 9.66
CA GLU A 97 7.01 -2.95 10.50
C GLU A 97 8.33 -2.98 9.71
N GLU A 98 8.29 -3.37 8.43
CA GLU A 98 9.44 -3.25 7.53
C GLU A 98 9.82 -1.78 7.27
N ILE A 99 8.92 -0.83 7.54
CA ILE A 99 9.24 0.59 7.51
C ILE A 99 10.06 0.94 8.77
N SER A 100 11.35 1.22 8.56
CA SER A 100 12.25 1.66 9.63
C SER A 100 11.66 2.81 10.43
N GLY A 101 11.60 2.66 11.76
CA GLY A 101 11.09 3.70 12.66
C GLY A 101 9.58 3.61 12.95
N ILE A 102 8.91 2.56 12.46
CA ILE A 102 7.55 2.22 12.86
C ILE A 102 7.59 1.03 13.83
N SER A 103 6.76 1.08 14.86
CA SER A 103 6.48 -0.09 15.72
C SER A 103 5.00 -0.18 16.01
N ILE A 104 4.44 -1.39 15.96
CA ILE A 104 3.01 -1.59 16.18
C ILE A 104 2.74 -2.73 17.18
N GLN A 105 1.61 -2.64 17.85
CA GLN A 105 1.10 -3.67 18.75
C GLN A 105 -0.39 -3.80 18.55
N ARG A 106 -0.86 -5.04 18.38
CA ARG A 106 -2.27 -5.37 18.24
C ARG A 106 -2.84 -5.86 19.56
N SER A 107 -3.99 -5.31 19.93
CA SER A 107 -4.83 -5.78 21.02
C SER A 107 -6.27 -5.86 20.55
N GLY A 108 -6.72 -7.08 20.20
CA GLY A 108 -8.04 -7.30 19.61
C GLY A 108 -8.22 -6.57 18.28
N CYS A 109 -9.16 -5.62 18.25
CA CYS A 109 -9.48 -4.77 17.11
C CYS A 109 -8.80 -3.39 17.18
N THR A 110 -7.82 -3.22 18.07
CA THR A 110 -7.10 -1.96 18.23
C THR A 110 -5.63 -2.18 17.96
N ILE A 111 -5.03 -1.25 17.22
CA ILE A 111 -3.59 -1.18 17.00
C ILE A 111 -3.06 0.10 17.62
N THR A 112 -2.01 -0.05 18.41
CA THR A 112 -1.26 1.05 18.99
C THR A 112 0.16 1.00 18.48
N GLY A 113 0.80 2.15 18.29
CA GLY A 113 2.16 2.15 17.77
C GLY A 113 2.81 3.52 17.85
N SER A 114 4.03 3.59 17.32
CA SER A 114 4.77 4.83 17.15
C SER A 114 5.42 4.92 15.78
N ILE A 115 5.62 6.16 15.30
CA ILE A 115 6.26 6.51 14.03
C ILE A 115 7.31 7.58 14.30
N LEU A 116 8.54 7.32 13.84
CA LEU A 116 9.57 8.34 13.78
C LEU A 116 9.29 9.30 12.61
N PRO A 117 9.58 10.61 12.74
CA PRO A 117 9.24 11.60 11.72
C PRO A 117 9.75 11.27 10.31
N ASP A 118 10.96 10.70 10.25
CA ASP A 118 11.65 10.37 8.99
C ASP A 118 11.03 9.17 8.26
N SER A 119 10.13 8.42 8.91
CA SER A 119 9.50 7.20 8.38
C SER A 119 8.19 7.47 7.63
N SER A 120 7.71 8.73 7.65
CA SER A 120 6.39 9.11 7.11
C SER A 120 6.29 9.04 5.59
N SER A 121 7.41 9.20 4.86
CA SER A 121 7.48 9.07 3.40
C SER A 121 7.20 7.64 2.94
N ASN A 122 7.89 6.64 3.51
CA ASN A 122 7.68 5.23 3.16
C ASN A 122 6.27 4.76 3.53
N LEU A 123 5.69 5.24 4.63
CA LEU A 123 4.30 4.93 4.99
C LEU A 123 3.30 5.53 3.99
N SER A 124 3.59 6.73 3.48
CA SER A 124 2.79 7.37 2.43
C SER A 124 2.91 6.63 1.10
N ALA A 125 4.11 6.15 0.76
CA ALA A 125 4.32 5.33 -0.43
C ALA A 125 3.55 3.99 -0.33
N LEU A 126 3.59 3.33 0.83
CA LEU A 126 2.80 2.13 1.10
C LEU A 126 1.30 2.39 0.94
N TYR A 127 0.80 3.52 1.46
CA TYR A 127 -0.60 3.92 1.27
C TYR A 127 -0.96 4.08 -0.21
N VAL A 128 -0.13 4.78 -1.00
CA VAL A 128 -0.36 4.97 -2.43
C VAL A 128 -0.37 3.63 -3.17
N ALA A 129 0.58 2.73 -2.84
CA ALA A 129 0.64 1.41 -3.44
C ALA A 129 -0.64 0.60 -3.14
N LEU A 130 -1.05 0.53 -1.87
CA LEU A 130 -2.28 -0.13 -1.45
C LEU A 130 -3.52 0.49 -2.11
N PHE A 131 -3.57 1.82 -2.22
CA PHE A 131 -4.69 2.54 -2.85
C PHE A 131 -4.82 2.20 -4.33
N ALA A 132 -3.70 2.22 -5.07
CA ALA A 132 -3.70 1.87 -6.49
C ALA A 132 -4.10 0.41 -6.69
N ILE A 133 -3.56 -0.51 -5.89
CA ILE A 133 -3.90 -1.94 -5.96
C ILE A 133 -5.38 -2.16 -5.63
N ASP A 134 -5.90 -1.55 -4.56
CA ASP A 134 -7.32 -1.63 -4.17
C ASP A 134 -8.24 -1.09 -5.28
N LEU A 135 -7.86 0.03 -5.89
CA LEU A 135 -8.59 0.64 -7.01
C LEU A 135 -8.63 -0.27 -8.24
N LEU A 136 -7.48 -0.86 -8.62
CA LEU A 136 -7.35 -1.72 -9.80
C LEU A 136 -7.93 -3.13 -9.58
N SER A 137 -7.96 -3.62 -8.33
CA SER A 137 -8.49 -4.94 -7.96
C SER A 137 -10.02 -4.95 -7.85
N LYS A 138 -10.64 -3.79 -7.57
CA LYS A 138 -12.09 -3.62 -7.65
C LYS A 138 -12.51 -3.81 -9.10
N LYS A 139 -13.13 -4.94 -9.41
CA LYS A 139 -13.77 -5.21 -10.70
C LYS A 139 -14.57 -3.98 -11.16
N SER A 140 -14.02 -3.22 -12.07
CA SER A 140 -14.70 -2.18 -12.84
C SER A 140 -14.06 -2.18 -14.21
N PHE A 141 -14.65 -2.96 -15.12
CA PHE A 141 -15.13 -2.55 -16.44
C PHE A 141 -16.05 -3.65 -16.98
#